data_AF-A0A5B7TI06-F1
#
_entry.id   AF-A0A5B7TI06-F1
#
_cell.length_a   1.000
_cell.length_b   1.000
_cell.length_c   1.000
_cell.angle_alpha   90.00
_cell.angle_beta   90.00
_cell.angle_gamma   90.00
#
_symmetry.space_group_name_H-M   'P 1'
#
loop_
_entity.id
_entity.type
_entity.pdbx_description
1 polymer ?
#
loop_
_entity_poly.entity_id
_entity_poly.type
_entity_poly.pdbx_seq_one_letter_code
_entity_poly.pdbx_strand_id
1 'polypeptide(L)'
;MQNYSYSFNCTALTLWHNLDGSITIHRTGEYSVDYQLTKLEDVAGKTKQMPDEFINSEDNNVTEAFRHYVLPLLGSGIPSAHRLRTPKVPKILRKE
;
A
#
# COMPACT_ATOMS: atom_id res chain seq x y z
N MET A 1 -8.40 -3.25 -7.65
CA MET A 1 -9.48 -2.82 -6.72
C MET A 1 -8.94 -2.42 -5.33
N GLN A 2 -7.89 -3.05 -4.78
CA GLN A 2 -7.31 -2.67 -3.47
C GLN A 2 -6.74 -1.23 -3.39
N ASN A 3 -6.08 -0.71 -4.44
CA ASN A 3 -5.49 0.64 -4.39
C ASN A 3 -6.54 1.77 -4.21
N TYR A 4 -7.75 1.59 -4.76
CA TYR A 4 -8.85 2.53 -4.54
C TYR A 4 -9.38 2.47 -3.11
N SER A 5 -9.39 1.28 -2.50
CA SER A 5 -9.81 1.09 -1.11
C SER A 5 -8.84 1.75 -0.13
N TYR A 6 -7.52 1.64 -0.35
CA TYR A 6 -6.52 2.31 0.49
C TYR A 6 -6.67 3.85 0.46
N SER A 7 -6.75 4.46 -0.73
CA SER A 7 -6.89 5.91 -0.87
C SER A 7 -8.22 6.42 -0.30
N PHE A 8 -9.31 5.65 -0.48
CA PHE A 8 -10.62 5.99 0.07
C PHE A 8 -10.61 5.91 1.61
N ASN A 9 -10.05 4.85 2.17
CA ASN A 9 -9.93 4.68 3.62
C ASN A 9 -9.05 5.76 4.25
N CYS A 10 -7.97 6.19 3.57
CA CYS A 10 -7.12 7.31 4.03
C CYS A 10 -7.92 8.60 4.16
N THR A 11 -8.71 8.89 3.13
CA THR A 11 -9.55 10.09 3.09
C THR A 11 -10.63 10.02 4.17
N ALA A 12 -11.30 8.87 4.30
CA ALA A 12 -12.35 8.68 5.30
C ALA A 12 -11.82 8.82 6.73
N LEU A 13 -10.68 8.20 7.07
CA LEU A 13 -10.13 8.27 8.41
C LEU A 13 -9.64 9.68 8.77
N THR A 14 -9.00 10.37 7.81
CA THR A 14 -8.48 11.73 8.01
C THR A 14 -9.62 12.74 8.21
N LEU A 15 -10.67 12.65 7.38
CA LEU A 15 -11.82 13.57 7.46
C LEU A 15 -12.63 13.40 8.74
N TRP A 16 -12.78 12.17 9.23
CA TRP A 16 -13.62 11.89 10.40
C TRP A 16 -12.89 12.09 11.72
N HIS A 17 -11.58 11.85 11.77
CA HIS A 17 -10.84 11.84 13.02
C HIS A 17 -9.79 12.96 13.17
N ASN A 18 -9.53 13.76 12.13
CA ASN A 18 -8.50 14.81 12.15
C ASN A 18 -7.14 14.29 12.66
N LEU A 19 -6.79 13.06 12.24
CA LEU A 19 -5.58 12.36 12.63
C LEU A 19 -4.59 12.31 11.47
N ASP A 20 -3.30 12.43 11.79
CA ASP A 20 -2.18 12.24 10.91
C ASP A 20 -1.55 10.84 11.08
N GLY A 21 -1.20 10.19 9.97
CA GLY A 21 -0.63 8.85 9.99
C GLY A 21 -0.51 8.21 8.62
N SER A 22 0.08 7.02 8.57
CA SER A 22 0.07 6.17 7.38
C SER A 22 -0.96 5.07 7.57
N ILE A 23 -1.71 4.74 6.52
CA ILE A 23 -2.51 3.52 6.57
C ILE A 23 -1.60 2.32 6.35
N THR A 24 -1.80 1.29 7.16
CA THR A 24 -1.15 0.00 7.04
C THR A 24 -2.17 -1.06 6.66
N ILE A 25 -1.73 -2.01 5.84
CA ILE A 25 -2.56 -3.12 5.38
C ILE A 25 -2.22 -4.33 6.24
N HIS A 26 -3.17 -4.77 7.06
CA HIS A 26 -3.02 -5.93 7.93
C HIS A 26 -3.80 -7.10 7.34
N ARG A 27 -3.12 -8.21 7.04
CA ARG A 27 -3.78 -9.40 6.52
C ARG A 27 -4.50 -10.12 7.67
N THR A 28 -5.81 -10.28 7.56
CA THR A 28 -6.66 -10.96 8.55
C THR A 28 -7.14 -12.34 8.07
N GLY A 29 -6.91 -12.67 6.79
CA GLY A 29 -7.24 -13.98 6.22
C GLY A 29 -6.61 -14.22 4.85
N GLU A 30 -7.05 -15.28 4.17
CA GLU A 30 -6.42 -15.75 2.93
C GLU A 30 -6.55 -14.74 1.77
N TYR A 31 -7.64 -13.95 1.74
CA TYR A 31 -7.87 -12.84 0.81
C TYR A 31 -8.51 -11.60 1.49
N SER A 32 -8.42 -11.52 2.82
CA SER A 32 -9.02 -10.44 3.61
C SER A 32 -7.94 -9.55 4.20
N VAL A 33 -8.13 -8.24 4.06
CA VAL A 33 -7.24 -7.23 4.61
C VAL A 33 -8.05 -6.23 5.42
N ASP A 34 -7.47 -5.82 6.55
CA ASP A 34 -7.93 -4.74 7.39
C ASP A 34 -7.01 -3.53 7.22
N TYR A 35 -7.58 -2.33 7.30
CA TYR A 35 -6.85 -1.08 7.12
C TYR A 35 -6.81 -0.33 8.44
N GLN A 36 -5.60 -0.12 8.96
CA GLN A 36 -5.40 0.53 10.25
C GLN A 36 -4.56 1.78 10.09
N LEU A 37 -4.81 2.79 10.93
CA LEU A 37 -3.95 3.97 10.98
C LEU A 37 -2.77 3.68 11.90
N THR A 38 -1.57 3.66 11.32
CA THR A 38 -0.32 3.55 12.05
C THR A 38 0.36 4.91 12.08
N LYS A 39 0.97 5.23 13.23
CA LYS A 39 1.71 6.48 13.37
C LYS A 39 2.91 6.52 12.44
N LEU A 40 3.26 7.72 11.98
CA LEU A 40 4.39 7.91 11.06
C LEU A 40 5.73 7.47 11.69
N GLU A 41 5.91 7.68 13.00
CA GLU A 41 7.10 7.25 13.75
C GLU A 41 7.38 5.73 13.66
N ASP A 42 6.33 4.93 13.54
CA ASP A 42 6.45 3.47 13.51
C ASP A 42 6.81 2.91 12.13
N VAL A 43 6.62 3.70 11.06
CA VAL A 43 6.82 3.29 9.67
C VAL A 43 8.01 4.02 9.02
N ALA A 44 8.26 5.26 9.41
CA ALA A 44 9.30 6.09 8.82
C ALA A 44 10.69 5.44 8.98
N GLY A 45 11.37 5.23 7.85
CA GLY A 45 12.73 4.68 7.82
C GLY A 45 12.85 3.18 8.07
N LYS A 46 11.74 2.44 8.25
CA LYS A 46 11.78 0.98 8.38
C LYS A 46 11.59 0.32 7.02
N THR A 47 12.46 -0.63 6.70
CA THR A 47 12.37 -1.45 5.48
C THR A 47 11.93 -2.85 5.84
N LYS A 48 10.89 -3.36 5.16
CA LYS A 48 10.49 -4.76 5.28
C LYS A 48 11.46 -5.61 4.45
N GLN A 49 12.37 -6.30 5.13
CA GLN A 49 13.26 -7.26 4.48
C GLN A 49 12.52 -8.54 4.11
N MET A 50 13.00 -9.22 3.07
CA MET A 50 12.49 -10.53 2.69
C MET A 50 12.93 -11.55 3.76
N PRO A 51 11.98 -12.28 4.40
CA PRO A 51 12.33 -13.32 5.35
C PRO A 51 13.05 -14.49 4.66
N ASP A 52 14.01 -15.11 5.34
CA ASP A 52 14.76 -16.26 4.83
C ASP A 52 13.85 -17.47 4.53
N GLU A 53 12.72 -17.59 5.23
CA GLU A 53 11.69 -18.61 4.99
C GLU A 53 11.07 -18.57 3.59
N PHE A 54 11.23 -17.45 2.88
CA PHE A 54 10.75 -17.30 1.51
C PHE A 54 11.73 -17.81 0.46
N ILE A 55 12.96 -18.13 0.87
CA ILE A 55 14.04 -18.65 0.02
C ILE A 55 14.20 -20.14 0.30
N ASN A 56 14.36 -20.95 -0.74
CA ASN A 56 14.59 -22.38 -0.55
C ASN A 56 16.01 -22.68 -0.02
N SER A 57 16.22 -23.89 0.49
CA SER A 57 17.52 -24.32 1.04
C SER A 57 18.67 -24.32 0.03
N GLU A 58 18.36 -24.35 -1.28
CA GLU A 58 19.34 -24.28 -2.36
C GLU A 58 19.59 -22.85 -2.88
N ASP A 59 18.96 -21.84 -2.25
CA ASP A 59 19.08 -20.40 -2.58
C ASP A 59 18.84 -20.04 -4.06
N ASN A 60 18.07 -20.89 -4.76
CA ASN A 60 17.84 -20.78 -6.21
C ASN A 60 16.37 -20.56 -6.56
N ASN A 61 15.44 -20.74 -5.61
CA ASN A 61 14.01 -20.61 -5.82
C ASN A 61 13.29 -20.06 -4.58
N VAL A 62 12.07 -19.59 -4.80
CA VAL A 62 11.16 -19.14 -3.74
C VAL A 62 10.31 -20.28 -3.21
N THR A 63 10.01 -20.26 -1.91
CA THR A 63 9.20 -21.30 -1.25
C THR A 63 7.70 -21.12 -1.53
N GLU A 64 6.91 -22.15 -1.20
CA GLU A 64 5.44 -22.06 -1.30
C GLU A 64 4.87 -20.95 -0.40
N ALA A 65 5.51 -20.67 0.74
CA ALA A 65 5.13 -19.56 1.62
C ALA A 65 5.19 -18.20 0.92
N PHE A 66 6.20 -17.99 0.07
CA PHE A 66 6.27 -16.78 -0.76
C PHE A 66 5.14 -16.72 -1.79
N ARG A 67 4.81 -17.85 -2.41
CA ARG A 67 3.71 -17.94 -3.38
C ARG A 67 2.36 -17.59 -2.73
N HIS A 68 2.08 -18.11 -1.54
CA HIS A 68 0.89 -17.78 -0.74
C HIS A 68 0.87 -16.32 -0.24
N TYR A 69 2.03 -15.68 -0.14
CA TYR A 69 2.14 -14.26 0.18
C TYR A 69 1.85 -13.36 -1.03
N VAL A 70 2.37 -13.70 -2.23
CA VAL A 70 2.30 -12.83 -3.41
C VAL A 70 0.99 -12.96 -4.21
N LEU A 71 0.40 -14.16 -4.28
CA LEU A 71 -0.79 -14.40 -5.12
C LEU A 71 -1.96 -13.44 -4.84
N PRO A 72 -2.33 -13.13 -3.58
CA PRO A 72 -3.40 -12.17 -3.28
C PRO A 72 -3.05 -10.72 -3.64
N LEU A 73 -1.76 -10.37 -3.72
CA LEU A 73 -1.29 -9.02 -4.03
C LEU A 73 -1.34 -8.70 -5.53
N LEU A 74 -1.09 -9.71 -6.37
CA LEU A 74 -1.12 -9.55 -7.84
C LEU A 74 -2.53 -9.26 -8.35
N GLY A 75 -3.54 -9.92 -7.77
CA GLY A 75 -4.92 -9.81 -8.24
C GLY A 75 -5.11 -10.30 -9.69
N SER A 76 -6.33 -10.20 -10.20
CA SER A 76 -6.73 -10.76 -11.51
C SER A 76 -6.93 -9.72 -12.62
N GLY A 77 -6.36 -8.52 -12.50
CA GLY A 77 -6.59 -7.47 -13.50
C GLY A 77 -5.51 -6.41 -13.49
N ILE A 78 -4.58 -6.50 -14.46
CA ILE A 78 -3.62 -5.44 -14.75
C ILE A 78 -4.40 -4.31 -15.46
N PRO A 79 -4.52 -3.12 -14.87
CA PRO A 79 -5.26 -2.03 -15.51
C PRO A 79 -4.50 -1.52 -16.74
N SER A 80 -5.24 -1.13 -17.77
CA SER A 80 -4.66 -0.44 -18.93
C SER A 80 -4.10 0.93 -18.52
N ALA A 81 -3.02 1.35 -19.17
CA ALA A 81 -2.42 2.65 -18.91
C ALA A 81 -3.37 3.78 -19.31
N HIS A 82 -3.62 4.73 -18.40
CA HIS A 82 -4.43 5.91 -18.65
C HIS A 82 -3.60 7.18 -18.46
N ARG A 83 -3.81 8.18 -19.32
CA ARG A 83 -3.13 9.49 -19.21
C ARG A 83 -4.03 10.49 -18.51
N LEU A 84 -3.57 11.07 -17.40
CA LEU A 84 -4.27 12.16 -16.75
C LEU A 84 -4.27 13.39 -17.66
N ARG A 85 -5.45 14.00 -17.84
CA ARG A 85 -5.58 15.32 -18.46
C ARG A 85 -5.69 16.36 -17.35
N THR A 86 -4.55 16.89 -16.92
CA THR A 86 -4.50 17.85 -15.82
C THR A 86 -4.38 19.28 -16.35
N PRO A 87 -5.34 20.18 -16.05
CA PRO A 87 -5.17 21.60 -16.34
C PRO A 87 -4.07 22.21 -15.45
N LYS A 88 -3.33 23.19 -15.97
CA LYS A 88 -2.30 23.89 -15.19
C LYS A 88 -2.97 24.77 -14.12
N VAL A 89 -2.63 24.54 -12.85
CA VAL A 89 -3.06 25.40 -11.75
C VAL A 89 -2.10 26.61 -11.67
N PRO A 90 -2.61 27.86 -11.61
CA PRO A 90 -1.77 29.04 -11.46
C PRO A 90 -1.05 29.05 -10.10
N LYS A 91 0.20 29.51 -10.08
CA LYS A 91 1.04 29.58 -8.87
C LYS A 91 0.56 30.75 -7.98
N ILE A 92 0.38 30.50 -6.68
CA ILE A 92 -0.10 31.49 -5.69
C ILE A 92 1.05 32.02 -4.78
N LEU A 93 2.30 31.63 -5.03
CA LEU A 93 3.43 32.04 -4.18
C LEU A 93 3.87 33.49 -4.46
N ARG A 94 3.57 34.37 -3.50
CA ARG A 94 3.71 35.84 -3.48
C ARG A 94 2.72 36.57 -4.39
N LYS A 95 1.54 36.88 -3.83
CA LYS A 95 0.86 38.14 -4.16
C LYS A 95 1.73 39.25 -3.60
N GLU A 96 2.15 40.18 -4.43
CA GLU A 96 2.52 41.53 -3.96
C GLU A 96 1.33 42.14 -3.18
#